data_AF-A0AAU8JZL5-F1
#
_entry.id   AF-A0AAU8JZL5-F1
#
_cell.length_a   1.000
_cell.length_b   1.000
_cell.length_c   1.000
_cell.angle_alpha   90.00
_cell.angle_beta   90.00
_cell.angle_gamma   90.00
#
_symmetry.space_group_name_H-M   'P 1'
#
loop_
_entity.id
_entity.type
_entity.pdbx_description
1 polymer ?
#
loop_
_entity_poly.entity_id
_entity_poly.type
_entity_poly.pdbx_seq_one_letter_code
_entity_poly.pdbx_strand_id
1 'polypeptide(L)'
;MKGCLMVGLVPVSALLLVIGYAATLEAEQPDQFPGLRDNRGPLVLIAVVLSAAAALVALIAAARSSRLVLATVGTVCVLLLAGGVLRAYSVAPMLACLGHNAVAREADGSYSCADR
;
A
#
# COMPACT_ATOMS: atom_id res chain seq x y z
N MET A 1 -25.88 -3.84 -10.54
CA MET A 1 -24.54 -3.30 -10.92
C MET A 1 -23.73 -2.76 -9.75
N LYS A 2 -24.29 -1.92 -8.84
CA LYS A 2 -23.56 -1.35 -7.69
C LYS A 2 -22.91 -2.40 -6.77
N GLY A 3 -23.60 -3.52 -6.51
CA GLY A 3 -23.08 -4.63 -5.70
C GLY A 3 -21.82 -5.28 -6.29
N CYS A 4 -21.81 -5.60 -7.59
CA CYS A 4 -20.66 -6.22 -8.25
C CYS A 4 -19.42 -5.32 -8.25
N LEU A 5 -19.61 -4.00 -8.35
CA LEU A 5 -18.50 -3.03 -8.31
C LEU A 5 -17.80 -3.06 -6.94
N MET A 6 -18.55 -3.08 -5.83
CA MET A 6 -17.98 -3.13 -4.48
C MET A 6 -17.33 -4.48 -4.18
N VAL A 7 -17.94 -5.59 -4.63
CA VAL A 7 -17.40 -6.95 -4.47
C VAL A 7 -16.07 -7.13 -5.19
N GLY A 8 -15.79 -6.37 -6.27
CA GLY A 8 -14.49 -6.35 -6.92
C GLY A 8 -13.49 -5.38 -6.28
N LEU A 9 -13.90 -4.14 -6.01
CA LEU A 9 -12.96 -3.08 -5.63
C LEU A 9 -12.38 -3.21 -4.23
N VAL A 10 -13.17 -3.65 -3.25
CA VAL A 10 -12.70 -3.85 -1.87
C VAL A 10 -11.59 -4.92 -1.80
N PRO A 11 -11.76 -6.14 -2.34
CA PRO A 11 -10.69 -7.13 -2.31
C PRO A 11 -9.50 -6.73 -3.18
N VAL A 12 -9.70 -6.03 -4.30
CA VAL A 12 -8.59 -5.47 -5.10
C VAL A 12 -7.77 -4.47 -4.27
N SER A 13 -8.43 -3.56 -3.56
CA SER A 13 -7.75 -2.60 -2.67
C SER A 13 -6.96 -3.31 -1.58
N ALA A 14 -7.56 -4.31 -0.92
CA ALA A 14 -6.89 -5.11 0.10
C ALA A 14 -5.68 -5.87 -0.47
N LEU A 15 -5.85 -6.52 -1.63
CA LEU A 15 -4.80 -7.28 -2.30
C LEU A 15 -3.61 -6.39 -2.68
N LEU A 16 -3.87 -5.19 -3.22
CA LEU A 16 -2.82 -4.23 -3.57
C LEU A 16 -1.99 -3.81 -2.34
N LEU A 17 -2.63 -3.62 -1.18
CA LEU A 17 -1.89 -3.34 0.06
C LEU A 17 -1.06 -4.53 0.50
N VAL A 18 -1.62 -5.74 0.48
CA VAL A 18 -0.90 -6.97 0.85
C VAL A 18 0.31 -7.20 -0.04
N ILE A 19 0.16 -7.05 -1.37
CA ILE A 19 1.26 -7.12 -2.32
C ILE A 19 2.29 -6.03 -2.02
N GLY A 20 1.83 -4.81 -1.70
CA GLY A 20 2.70 -3.70 -1.32
C GLY A 20 3.57 -4.01 -0.10
N TYR A 21 3.02 -4.66 0.93
CA TYR A 21 3.79 -5.13 2.08
C TYR A 21 4.76 -6.25 1.68
N ALA A 22 4.26 -7.30 1.02
CA ALA A 22 5.07 -8.43 0.60
C ALA A 22 6.26 -8.02 -0.27
N ALA A 23 6.09 -6.99 -1.11
CA ALA A 23 7.13 -6.50 -2.01
C ALA A 23 8.33 -5.86 -1.29
N THR A 24 8.19 -5.40 -0.04
CA THR A 24 9.29 -4.73 0.69
C THR A 24 9.66 -5.39 2.01
N LEU A 25 9.05 -6.51 2.37
CA LEU A 25 9.33 -7.18 3.65
C LEU A 25 10.83 -7.36 3.89
N GLU A 26 11.55 -7.78 2.85
CA GLU A 26 13.00 -7.96 2.90
C GLU A 26 13.77 -6.65 3.07
N ALA A 27 13.31 -5.55 2.47
CA ALA A 27 13.95 -4.24 2.58
C ALA A 27 13.65 -3.56 3.93
N GLU A 28 12.48 -3.81 4.51
CA GLU A 28 12.04 -3.18 5.75
C GLU A 28 12.53 -3.92 7.02
N GLN A 29 13.03 -5.15 6.91
CA GLN A 29 13.51 -5.95 8.05
C GLN A 29 15.02 -6.26 7.96
N PRO A 30 15.90 -5.28 8.26
CA PRO A 30 17.35 -5.45 8.13
C PRO A 30 17.92 -6.55 9.03
N ASP A 31 17.32 -6.77 10.21
CA ASP A 31 17.74 -7.82 11.15
C ASP A 31 17.53 -9.24 10.59
N GLN A 32 16.48 -9.42 9.77
CA GLN A 32 16.15 -10.72 9.17
C GLN A 32 16.78 -10.89 7.79
N PHE A 33 16.96 -9.78 7.06
CA PHE A 33 17.41 -9.77 5.67
C PHE A 33 18.53 -8.73 5.46
N PRO A 34 19.73 -8.95 6.01
CA PRO A 34 20.83 -7.99 5.89
C PRO A 34 21.29 -7.78 4.44
N GLY A 35 21.70 -6.55 4.12
CA GLY A 35 22.29 -6.15 2.84
C GLY A 35 21.33 -5.41 1.90
N LEU A 36 21.79 -5.23 0.64
CA LEU A 36 21.04 -4.54 -0.41
C LEU A 36 19.86 -5.37 -0.93
N ARG A 37 18.73 -4.70 -1.12
CA ARG A 37 17.47 -5.24 -1.66
C ARG A 37 16.96 -4.41 -2.82
N ASP A 38 16.13 -5.00 -3.67
CA ASP A 38 15.51 -4.28 -4.78
C ASP A 38 14.74 -3.06 -4.28
N ASN A 39 14.94 -1.91 -4.94
CA ASN A 39 14.15 -0.72 -4.66
C ASN A 39 12.75 -0.85 -5.24
N ARG A 40 11.83 -1.44 -4.47
CA ARG A 40 10.41 -1.56 -4.85
C ARG A 40 9.55 -0.40 -4.35
N GLY A 41 10.14 0.59 -3.68
CA GLY A 41 9.43 1.74 -3.10
C GLY A 41 8.50 2.45 -4.09
N PRO A 42 8.96 2.85 -5.29
CA PRO A 42 8.11 3.50 -6.28
C PRO A 42 6.92 2.65 -6.74
N LEU A 43 7.14 1.35 -6.97
CA LEU A 43 6.10 0.43 -7.40
C LEU A 43 5.05 0.21 -6.30
N VAL A 44 5.48 0.11 -5.05
CA VAL A 44 4.57 0.01 -3.91
C VAL A 44 3.76 1.30 -3.73
N LEU A 45 4.35 2.47 -3.93
CA LEU A 45 3.61 3.73 -3.87
C LEU A 45 2.49 3.78 -4.92
N ILE A 46 2.76 3.32 -6.14
CA ILE A 46 1.74 3.18 -7.18
C ILE A 46 0.62 2.23 -6.73
N ALA A 47 0.98 1.08 -6.15
CA ALA A 47 -0.01 0.12 -5.63
C ALA A 47 -0.87 0.73 -4.50
N VAL A 48 -0.28 1.54 -3.61
CA VAL A 48 -1.00 2.27 -2.55
C VAL A 48 -1.97 3.29 -3.15
N VAL A 49 -1.55 4.08 -4.15
CA VAL A 49 -2.42 5.04 -4.83
C VAL A 49 -3.62 4.35 -5.49
N LEU A 50 -3.37 3.24 -6.20
CA LEU A 50 -4.43 2.44 -6.82
C LEU A 50 -5.37 1.82 -5.79
N SER A 51 -4.83 1.34 -4.67
CA SER A 51 -5.62 0.82 -3.55
C SER A 51 -6.53 1.90 -2.96
N ALA A 52 -5.99 3.10 -2.71
CA ALA A 52 -6.76 4.22 -2.19
C ALA A 52 -7.87 4.65 -3.17
N ALA A 53 -7.57 4.72 -4.47
CA ALA A 53 -8.58 5.01 -5.50
C ALA A 53 -9.70 3.95 -5.51
N ALA A 54 -9.35 2.66 -5.46
CA ALA A 54 -10.33 1.57 -5.39
C ALA A 54 -11.21 1.65 -4.14
N ALA A 55 -10.62 1.90 -2.96
CA ALA A 55 -11.34 2.07 -1.70
C ALA A 55 -12.30 3.28 -1.73
N LEU A 56 -11.87 4.41 -2.30
CA LEU A 56 -12.70 5.61 -2.45
C LEU A 56 -13.89 5.37 -3.38
N VAL A 57 -13.66 4.73 -4.54
CA VAL A 57 -14.76 4.40 -5.47
C VAL A 57 -15.76 3.43 -4.82
N ALA A 58 -15.26 2.42 -4.09
CA ALA A 58 -16.12 1.51 -3.33
C ALA A 58 -16.94 2.23 -2.24
N LEU A 59 -16.32 3.18 -1.53
CA LEU A 59 -16.99 3.98 -0.50
C LEU A 59 -18.09 4.88 -1.09
N ILE A 60 -17.81 5.56 -2.21
CA ILE A 60 -18.79 6.39 -2.92
C ILE A 60 -19.96 5.53 -3.42
N ALA A 61 -19.69 4.32 -3.91
CA ALA A 61 -20.74 3.38 -4.31
C ALA A 61 -21.59 2.92 -3.11
N ALA A 62 -20.96 2.64 -1.97
CA ALA A 62 -21.63 2.24 -0.73
C ALA A 62 -22.50 3.35 -0.14
N ALA A 63 -22.07 4.61 -0.24
CA ALA A 63 -22.83 5.78 0.22
C ALA A 63 -24.18 5.94 -0.49
N ARG A 64 -24.32 5.37 -1.69
CA ARG A 64 -25.57 5.35 -2.48
C ARG A 64 -26.36 4.04 -2.31
N SER A 65 -26.06 3.26 -1.27
CA SER A 65 -26.65 1.97 -0.94
C SER A 65 -27.43 2.02 0.38
N SER A 66 -27.88 0.86 0.88
CA SER A 66 -28.53 0.77 2.20
C SER A 66 -27.57 1.14 3.34
N ARG A 67 -28.12 1.60 4.47
CA ARG A 67 -27.34 1.97 5.66
C ARG A 67 -26.43 0.83 6.16
N LEU A 68 -26.90 -0.41 6.06
CA LEU A 68 -26.13 -1.59 6.47
C LEU A 68 -24.92 -1.81 5.55
N VAL A 69 -25.09 -1.69 4.24
CA VAL A 69 -23.98 -1.80 3.28
C VAL A 69 -22.99 -0.65 3.46
N LEU A 70 -23.47 0.56 3.67
CA LEU A 70 -22.59 1.70 3.97
C LEU A 70 -21.81 1.48 5.26
N ALA A 71 -22.44 0.97 6.32
CA ALA A 71 -21.74 0.70 7.58
C ALA A 71 -20.63 -0.34 7.37
N THR A 72 -20.94 -1.49 6.76
CA THR A 72 -19.96 -2.59 6.60
C THR A 72 -18.84 -2.23 5.62
N VAL A 73 -19.19 -1.87 4.39
CA VAL A 73 -18.22 -1.52 3.34
C VAL A 73 -17.48 -0.24 3.72
N GLY A 74 -18.18 0.74 4.28
CA GLY A 74 -17.58 1.99 4.71
C GLY A 74 -16.51 1.80 5.77
N THR A 75 -16.77 0.99 6.80
CA THR A 75 -15.74 0.66 7.81
C THR A 75 -14.53 -0.01 7.16
N VAL A 76 -14.73 -0.98 6.28
CA VAL A 76 -13.62 -1.65 5.59
C VAL A 76 -12.82 -0.68 4.72
N CYS A 77 -13.48 0.17 3.93
CA CYS A 77 -12.81 1.18 3.11
C CYS A 77 -12.01 2.17 3.96
N VAL A 78 -12.54 2.62 5.11
CA VAL A 78 -11.81 3.50 6.03
C VAL A 78 -10.55 2.82 6.58
N LEU A 79 -10.65 1.53 6.95
CA LEU A 79 -9.48 0.76 7.40
C LEU A 79 -8.44 0.59 6.30
N LEU A 80 -8.86 0.32 5.06
CA LEU A 80 -7.97 0.21 3.90
C LEU A 80 -7.27 1.54 3.61
N LEU A 81 -7.99 2.66 3.69
CA LEU A 81 -7.41 3.99 3.51
C LEU A 81 -6.40 4.32 4.60
N ALA A 82 -6.72 4.03 5.87
CA ALA A 82 -5.79 4.21 6.98
C ALA A 82 -4.54 3.33 6.82
N GLY A 83 -4.71 2.07 6.42
CA GLY A 83 -3.62 1.15 6.10
C GLY A 83 -2.76 1.64 4.93
N GLY A 84 -3.38 2.23 3.90
CA GLY A 84 -2.68 2.85 2.78
C GLY A 84 -1.85 4.07 3.18
N VAL A 85 -2.36 4.92 4.09
CA VAL A 85 -1.61 6.06 4.63
C VAL A 85 -0.39 5.59 5.43
N LEU A 86 -0.58 4.61 6.32
CA LEU A 86 0.53 4.01 7.07
C LEU A 86 1.58 3.41 6.14
N ARG A 87 1.13 2.75 5.08
CA ARG A 87 2.01 2.15 4.08
C ARG A 87 2.78 3.20 3.29
N ALA A 88 2.13 4.27 2.83
CA ALA A 88 2.78 5.38 2.16
C ALA A 88 3.86 6.01 3.06
N TYR A 89 3.56 6.17 4.34
CA TYR A 89 4.53 6.69 5.32
C TYR A 89 5.73 5.77 5.49
N SER A 90 5.53 4.44 5.54
CA SER A 90 6.63 3.48 5.72
C SER A 90 7.57 3.42 4.51
N VAL A 91 7.05 3.57 3.29
CA VAL A 91 7.84 3.55 2.06
C VAL A 91 8.35 4.92 1.62
N ALA A 92 7.87 6.01 2.23
CA ALA A 92 8.28 7.36 1.88
C ALA A 92 9.81 7.58 1.93
N PRO A 93 10.55 7.05 2.92
CA PRO A 93 12.01 7.18 2.95
C PRO A 93 12.71 6.50 1.76
N MET A 94 12.13 5.43 1.19
CA MET A 94 12.69 4.78 -0.01
C MET A 94 12.63 5.67 -1.26
N LEU A 95 11.74 6.68 -1.27
CA LEU A 95 11.64 7.63 -2.37
C LEU A 95 12.85 8.58 -2.44
N ALA A 96 13.64 8.71 -1.36
CA ALA A 96 14.92 9.41 -1.44
C ALA A 96 15.91 8.70 -2.37
N CYS A 97 15.74 7.38 -2.58
CA CYS A 97 16.51 6.56 -3.50
C CYS A 97 15.89 6.45 -4.90
N LEU A 98 15.01 7.38 -5.29
CA LEU A 98 14.43 7.38 -6.63
C LEU A 98 15.55 7.48 -7.68
N GLY A 99 15.65 6.49 -8.57
CA GLY A 99 16.71 6.41 -9.58
C GLY A 99 17.78 5.34 -9.31
N HIS A 100 17.80 4.77 -8.11
CA HIS A 100 18.66 3.63 -7.77
C HIS A 100 17.88 2.32 -7.75
N ASN A 101 18.51 1.23 -8.22
CA ASN A 101 17.86 -0.09 -8.31
C ASN A 101 17.90 -0.90 -7.00
N ALA A 102 18.74 -0.52 -6.03
CA ALA A 102 18.88 -1.20 -4.75
C ALA A 102 18.90 -0.24 -3.55
N VAL A 103 18.39 -0.73 -2.41
CA VAL A 103 18.34 -0.03 -1.13
C VAL A 103 18.70 -0.95 0.03
N ALA A 104 19.28 -0.39 1.09
CA ALA A 104 19.43 -1.05 2.39
C ALA A 104 18.91 -0.14 3.50
N ARG A 105 18.21 -0.71 4.48
CA ARG A 105 17.65 0.06 5.60
C ARG A 105 18.69 0.27 6.69
N GLU A 106 18.86 1.52 7.09
CA GLU A 106 19.77 1.93 8.15
C GLU A 106 19.09 1.91 9.52
N ALA A 107 19.91 1.94 10.59
CA ALA A 107 19.43 1.87 11.97
C ALA A 107 18.54 3.06 12.39
N ASP A 108 18.69 4.21 11.75
CA ASP A 108 17.86 5.41 11.96
C ASP A 108 16.54 5.36 11.17
N GLY A 109 16.31 4.30 10.40
CA GLY A 109 15.13 4.11 9.56
C GLY A 109 15.22 4.74 8.17
N SER A 110 16.34 5.39 7.84
CA SER A 110 16.64 5.85 6.48
C SER A 110 17.05 4.68 5.57
N TYR A 111 17.25 4.97 4.29
CA TYR A 111 17.74 4.00 3.31
C TYR A 111 19.01 4.50 2.64
N SER A 112 20.03 3.66 2.60
CA SER A 112 21.19 3.84 1.71
C SER A 112 20.84 3.34 0.32
N CYS A 113 21.26 4.08 -0.71
CA CYS A 113 20.95 3.80 -2.11
C CYS A 113 22.18 3.26 -2.84
N ALA A 114 21.99 2.27 -3.69
CA ALA A 114 23.06 1.73 -4.54
C ALA A 114 22.53 1.24 -5.88
N ASP A 115 23.44 1.14 -6.85
CA ASP A 115 23.18 0.46 -8.12
C ASP A 115 23.96 -0.86 -8.16
N ARG A 116 23.29 -1.90 -8.66
CA ARG A 116 23.86 -3.24 -8.89
C ARG A 116 23.83 -3.61 -10.37
#